data_AF-A0A0G4ERN9-F1
#
_entry.id   AF-A0A0G4ERN9-F1
#
_cell.length_a   1.000
_cell.length_b   1.000
_cell.length_c   1.000
_cell.angle_alpha   90.00
_cell.angle_beta   90.00
_cell.angle_gamma   90.00
#
_symmetry.space_group_name_H-M   'P 1'
#
loop_
_entity.id
_entity.type
_entity.pdbx_description
1 polymer ?
#
loop_
_entity_poly.entity_id
_entity_poly.type
_entity_poly.pdbx_seq_one_letter_code
_entity_poly.pdbx_strand_id
1 'polypeptide(L)'
;MAAVSPPHAKTPPNTMALSAQNMMNTTRTSQGGTGLKGKLASLEEYISVQNEELAAQRQEIEALRADKQNLEHHYHSQLLELKKAMSGDIARLQEEIKKHLGQQKAENSRLQQQVTTLKGEKTSLCQQILGLQRRLQDIEEAIGCE
;
A
#
# COMPACT_ATOMS: atom_id res chain seq x y z
N MET A 1 -6.73 10.84 -2.30
CA MET A 1 -6.15 9.61 -2.88
C MET A 1 -6.58 9.55 -4.34
N ALA A 2 -5.73 10.03 -5.25
CA ALA A 2 -6.01 10.01 -6.68
C ALA A 2 -5.54 8.67 -7.25
N ALA A 3 -6.44 7.89 -7.82
CA ALA A 3 -6.12 6.67 -8.53
C ALA A 3 -5.35 7.03 -9.81
N VAL A 4 -4.05 6.76 -9.84
CA VAL A 4 -3.23 6.88 -11.05
C VAL A 4 -3.44 5.61 -11.86
N SER A 5 -4.25 5.72 -12.91
CA SER A 5 -4.49 4.64 -13.87
C SER A 5 -3.20 4.22 -14.57
N PRO A 6 -3.01 2.91 -14.85
CA PRO A 6 -1.82 2.41 -15.54
C PRO A 6 -1.83 2.84 -17.03
N PRO A 7 -0.66 3.08 -17.65
CA PRO A 7 -0.59 3.38 -19.07
C PRO A 7 -1.01 2.13 -19.86
N HIS A 8 -1.95 2.30 -20.80
CA HIS A 8 -2.41 1.26 -21.70
C HIS A 8 -1.21 0.61 -22.42
N ALA A 9 -1.00 -0.68 -22.15
CA ALA A 9 -0.16 -1.53 -22.99
C ALA A 9 -0.79 -1.53 -24.39
N LYS A 10 -0.13 -0.86 -25.34
CA LYS A 10 -0.44 -1.01 -26.76
C LYS A 10 -0.21 -2.49 -27.09
N THR A 11 -1.29 -3.23 -27.30
CA THR A 11 -1.22 -4.57 -27.87
C THR A 11 -0.40 -4.49 -29.16
N PRO A 12 0.73 -5.21 -29.27
CA PRO A 12 1.51 -5.20 -30.50
C PRO A 12 0.65 -5.73 -31.65
N PRO A 13 0.86 -5.24 -32.89
CA PRO A 13 0.17 -5.78 -34.04
C PRO A 13 0.45 -7.28 -34.13
N ASN A 14 -0.62 -8.05 -34.34
CA ASN A 14 -0.65 -9.50 -34.32
C ASN A 14 0.36 -10.07 -35.34
N THR A 15 1.61 -10.33 -34.92
CA THR A 15 2.72 -10.81 -35.75
C THR A 15 2.42 -12.18 -36.38
N MET A 16 1.56 -12.97 -35.75
CA MET A 16 1.06 -14.23 -36.32
C MET A 16 0.13 -14.05 -37.54
N ALA A 17 -0.51 -12.89 -37.72
CA ALA A 17 -1.32 -12.62 -38.89
C ALA A 17 -0.45 -12.25 -40.12
N LEU A 18 0.65 -11.52 -39.90
CA LEU A 18 1.61 -11.19 -40.96
C LEU A 18 2.37 -12.43 -41.47
N SER A 19 2.76 -13.35 -40.59
CA SER A 19 3.45 -14.59 -41.01
C SER A 19 2.58 -15.49 -41.89
N ALA A 20 1.27 -15.57 -41.60
CA ALA A 20 0.31 -16.31 -42.42
C ALA A 20 0.08 -15.65 -43.80
N GLN A 21 0.06 -14.31 -43.87
CA GLN A 21 -0.04 -13.59 -45.14
C GLN A 21 1.23 -13.71 -46.00
N ASN A 22 2.42 -13.75 -45.39
CA ASN A 22 3.66 -13.95 -46.13
C ASN A 22 3.80 -15.36 -46.71
N MET A 23 3.36 -16.41 -46.00
CA MET A 23 3.34 -17.78 -46.55
C MET A 23 2.40 -17.92 -47.76
N MET A 24 1.30 -17.17 -47.81
CA MET A 24 0.36 -17.19 -48.93
C MET A 24 0.94 -16.50 -50.19
N ASN A 25 1.92 -15.61 -50.03
CA ASN A 25 2.60 -14.93 -51.15
C ASN A 25 3.70 -15.82 -51.78
N THR A 26 4.28 -16.74 -51.00
CA THR A 26 5.29 -17.74 -51.44
C THR A 26 4.79 -18.65 -52.56
N THR A 27 3.48 -18.96 -52.62
CA THR A 27 2.91 -19.76 -53.70
C THR A 27 2.76 -18.97 -55.00
N ARG A 28 2.64 -17.63 -54.94
CA ARG A 28 2.41 -16.76 -56.10
C ARG A 28 3.70 -16.31 -56.80
N THR A 29 4.85 -16.34 -56.15
CA THR A 29 6.14 -15.97 -56.78
C THR A 29 6.80 -17.10 -57.57
N SER A 30 6.23 -18.32 -57.57
CA SER A 30 6.71 -19.44 -58.40
C SER A 30 6.52 -19.25 -59.92
N GLN A 31 5.94 -18.13 -60.36
CA GLN A 31 5.75 -17.78 -61.78
C GLN A 31 6.96 -17.10 -62.44
N GLY A 32 8.07 -16.87 -61.72
CA GLY A 32 9.29 -16.24 -62.24
C GLY A 32 10.42 -17.23 -62.52
N GLY A 33 10.35 -17.99 -63.62
CA GLY A 33 11.50 -18.74 -64.17
C GLY A 33 11.54 -20.23 -63.85
N THR A 34 11.10 -21.07 -64.79
CA THR A 34 11.20 -22.53 -64.73
C THR A 34 12.64 -23.00 -65.03
N GLY A 35 13.50 -23.02 -64.01
CA GLY A 35 14.86 -23.54 -64.07
C GLY A 35 15.64 -23.40 -62.76
N LEU A 36 16.78 -24.09 -62.61
CA LEU A 36 17.62 -24.04 -61.40
C LEU A 36 18.02 -22.61 -61.00
N LYS A 37 18.23 -21.73 -61.98
CA LYS A 37 18.60 -20.33 -61.78
C LYS A 37 17.48 -19.48 -61.17
N GLY A 38 16.21 -19.75 -61.54
CA GLY A 38 15.05 -19.08 -60.94
C GLY A 38 14.85 -19.50 -59.49
N LYS A 39 14.98 -20.80 -59.20
CA LYS A 39 14.96 -21.32 -57.83
C LYS A 39 16.08 -20.74 -56.96
N LEU A 40 17.29 -20.56 -57.52
CA LEU A 40 18.42 -19.94 -56.82
C LEU A 40 18.10 -18.49 -56.45
N ALA A 41 17.61 -17.69 -57.40
CA ALA A 41 17.22 -16.31 -57.16
C ALA A 41 16.12 -16.18 -56.10
N SER A 42 15.11 -17.06 -56.12
CA SER A 42 14.07 -17.09 -55.09
C SER A 42 14.61 -17.46 -53.70
N LEU A 43 15.61 -18.35 -53.63
CA LEU A 43 16.27 -18.69 -52.36
C LEU A 43 17.13 -17.54 -51.85
N GLU A 44 17.82 -16.81 -52.73
CA GLU A 44 18.60 -15.62 -52.37
C GLU A 44 17.70 -14.52 -51.79
N GLU A 45 16.56 -14.25 -52.44
CA GLU A 45 15.56 -13.30 -51.93
C GLU A 45 14.97 -13.75 -50.58
N TYR A 46 14.66 -15.04 -50.44
CA TYR A 46 14.16 -15.59 -49.19
C TYR A 46 15.18 -15.45 -48.04
N ILE A 47 16.47 -15.72 -48.30
CA ILE A 47 17.54 -15.52 -47.32
C ILE A 47 17.64 -14.04 -46.93
N SER A 48 17.53 -13.12 -47.88
CA SER A 48 17.57 -11.68 -47.60
C SER A 48 16.43 -11.27 -46.66
N VAL A 49 15.20 -11.68 -46.97
CA VAL A 49 14.02 -11.36 -46.14
C VAL A 49 14.14 -12.00 -44.74
N GLN A 50 14.61 -13.24 -44.65
CA GLN A 50 14.81 -13.90 -43.35
C GLN A 50 15.91 -13.23 -42.52
N ASN A 51 16.96 -12.70 -43.14
CA ASN A 51 18.00 -11.95 -42.43
C ASN A 51 17.46 -10.63 -41.87
N GLU A 52 16.62 -9.91 -42.62
CA GLU A 52 15.94 -8.71 -42.15
C GLU A 52 15.01 -9.01 -40.97
N GLU A 53 14.23 -10.09 -41.06
CA GLU A 53 13.34 -10.54 -39.99
C GLU A 53 14.11 -10.93 -38.73
N LEU A 54 15.23 -11.64 -38.87
CA LEU A 54 16.12 -11.96 -37.74
C LEU A 54 16.72 -10.70 -37.10
N ALA A 55 17.09 -9.69 -37.88
CA ALA A 55 17.59 -8.43 -37.36
C ALA A 55 16.51 -7.67 -36.57
N ALA A 56 15.27 -7.63 -37.08
CA ALA A 56 14.14 -7.02 -36.39
C ALA A 56 13.82 -7.74 -35.07
N GLN A 57 13.78 -9.07 -35.07
CA GLN A 57 13.55 -9.86 -33.85
C GLN A 57 14.65 -9.66 -32.81
N ARG A 58 15.92 -9.53 -33.22
CA ARG A 58 17.02 -9.21 -32.30
C ARG A 58 16.80 -7.86 -31.62
N GLN A 59 16.39 -6.85 -32.38
CA GLN A 59 16.09 -5.52 -31.85
C GLN A 59 14.91 -5.56 -30.86
N GLU A 60 13.85 -6.31 -31.17
CA GLU A 60 12.71 -6.48 -30.28
C GLU A 60 13.11 -7.16 -28.97
N ILE A 61 13.95 -8.21 -29.04
CA ILE A 61 14.48 -8.88 -27.85
C ILE A 61 15.30 -7.92 -26.97
N GLU A 62 16.11 -7.06 -27.58
CA GLU A 62 16.88 -6.05 -26.84
C GLU A 62 15.98 -5.02 -26.17
N ALA A 63 14.94 -4.54 -26.87
CA ALA A 63 13.94 -3.64 -26.29
C ALA A 63 13.21 -4.28 -25.10
N LEU A 64 12.74 -5.53 -25.25
CA LEU A 64 12.07 -6.26 -24.17
C LEU A 64 12.98 -6.49 -22.97
N ARG A 65 14.28 -6.72 -23.19
CA ARG A 65 15.27 -6.84 -22.10
C ARG A 65 15.45 -5.52 -21.35
N ALA A 66 15.52 -4.40 -22.08
CA ALA A 66 15.61 -3.08 -21.48
C ALA A 66 14.35 -2.73 -20.66
N ASP A 67 13.16 -3.00 -21.22
CA ASP A 67 11.89 -2.78 -20.53
C ASP A 67 11.77 -3.62 -19.28
N LYS A 68 12.17 -4.90 -19.35
CA LYS A 68 12.23 -5.79 -18.18
C LYS A 68 13.11 -5.21 -17.09
N GLN A 69 14.32 -4.77 -17.42
CA GLN A 69 15.26 -4.20 -16.44
C GLN A 69 14.70 -2.92 -15.81
N ASN A 70 14.06 -2.07 -16.60
CA ASN A 70 13.41 -0.84 -16.11
C ASN A 70 12.26 -1.15 -15.15
N LEU A 71 11.42 -2.14 -15.48
CA LEU A 71 10.33 -2.58 -14.62
C LEU A 71 10.84 -3.16 -13.30
N GLU A 72 11.86 -4.02 -13.37
CA GLU A 72 12.48 -4.60 -12.17
C GLU A 72 13.03 -3.51 -11.25
N HIS A 73 13.73 -2.52 -11.81
CA HIS A 73 14.24 -1.38 -11.03
C HIS A 73 13.10 -0.54 -10.41
N HIS A 74 12.07 -0.23 -11.19
CA HIS A 74 10.91 0.53 -10.72
C HIS A 74 10.18 -0.16 -9.56
N TYR A 75 9.89 -1.46 -9.69
CA TYR A 75 9.25 -2.23 -8.63
C TYR A 75 10.15 -2.38 -7.39
N HIS A 76 11.46 -2.57 -7.58
CA HIS A 76 12.40 -2.63 -6.47
C HIS A 76 12.42 -1.31 -5.68
N SER A 77 12.48 -0.17 -6.36
CA SER A 77 12.44 1.15 -5.73
C SER A 77 11.13 1.37 -4.98
N GLN A 78 10.00 1.09 -5.62
CA GLN A 78 8.67 1.26 -5.01
C GLN A 78 8.49 0.38 -3.77
N LEU A 79 8.99 -0.86 -3.80
CA LEU A 79 8.93 -1.77 -2.66
C LEU A 79 9.80 -1.28 -1.50
N LEU A 80 10.99 -0.73 -1.80
CA LEU A 80 11.87 -0.15 -0.78
C LEU A 80 11.24 1.08 -0.13
N GLU A 81 10.65 1.98 -0.91
CA GLU A 81 9.95 3.17 -0.42
C GLU A 81 8.76 2.80 0.45
N LEU A 82 7.93 1.86 -0.01
CA LEU A 82 6.78 1.38 0.76
C LEU A 82 7.22 0.75 2.09
N LYS A 83 8.26 -0.10 2.06
CA LYS A 83 8.83 -0.69 3.28
C LYS A 83 9.32 0.38 4.25
N LYS A 84 9.99 1.41 3.75
CA LYS A 84 10.50 2.53 4.57
C LYS A 84 9.35 3.33 5.18
N ALA A 85 8.32 3.66 4.40
CA ALA A 85 7.13 4.36 4.87
C ALA A 85 6.42 3.56 5.98
N MET A 86 6.12 2.29 5.73
CA MET A 86 5.47 1.41 6.70
C MET A 86 6.29 1.26 7.99
N SER A 87 7.61 1.12 7.88
CA SER A 87 8.49 1.04 9.06
C SER A 87 8.46 2.33 9.88
N GLY A 88 8.42 3.49 9.21
CA GLY A 88 8.24 4.79 9.86
C GLY A 88 6.89 4.93 10.54
N ASP A 89 5.81 4.47 9.92
CA ASP A 89 4.46 4.49 10.49
C ASP A 89 4.37 3.62 11.73
N ILE A 90 4.92 2.42 11.70
CA ILE A 90 4.99 1.52 12.86
C ILE A 90 5.74 2.19 14.02
N ALA A 91 6.90 2.79 13.75
CA ALA A 91 7.68 3.46 14.77
C ALA A 91 6.92 4.64 15.41
N ARG A 92 6.24 5.45 14.59
CA ARG A 92 5.40 6.56 15.07
C ARG A 92 4.24 6.07 15.93
N LEU A 93 3.49 5.07 15.46
CA LEU A 93 2.36 4.50 16.20
C LEU A 93 2.80 3.88 17.53
N GLN A 94 3.95 3.21 17.56
CA GLN A 94 4.50 2.67 18.81
C GLN A 94 4.80 3.76 19.83
N GLU A 95 5.35 4.90 19.40
CA GLU A 95 5.63 6.02 20.28
C GLU A 95 4.34 6.69 20.79
N GLU A 96 3.36 6.90 19.90
CA GLU A 96 2.05 7.44 20.27
C GLU A 96 1.34 6.56 21.30
N ILE A 97 1.34 5.23 21.10
CA ILE A 97 0.75 4.29 22.06
C ILE A 97 1.44 4.38 23.42
N LYS A 98 2.79 4.41 23.46
CA LYS A 98 3.54 4.54 24.72
C LYS A 98 3.20 5.84 25.43
N LYS A 99 3.17 6.96 24.70
CA LYS A 99 2.81 8.27 25.24
C LYS A 99 1.39 8.27 25.80
N HIS A 100 0.41 7.80 25.04
CA HIS A 100 -0.99 7.75 25.47
C HIS A 100 -1.19 6.84 26.69
N LEU A 101 -0.54 5.68 26.72
CA LEU A 101 -0.59 4.78 27.88
C LEU A 101 0.00 5.44 29.13
N GLY A 102 1.13 6.15 28.99
CA GLY A 102 1.75 6.91 30.08
C GLY A 102 0.82 8.00 30.62
N GLN A 103 0.22 8.79 29.72
CA GLN A 103 -0.75 9.82 30.07
C GLN A 103 -1.98 9.23 30.77
N GLN A 104 -2.53 8.14 30.24
CA GLN A 104 -3.69 7.47 30.81
C GLN A 104 -3.41 6.94 32.22
N LYS A 105 -2.22 6.35 32.45
CA LYS A 105 -1.82 5.90 33.80
C LYS A 105 -1.71 7.06 34.78
N ALA A 106 -1.09 8.17 34.36
CA ALA A 106 -0.96 9.35 35.20
C ALA A 106 -2.33 9.94 35.56
N GLU A 107 -3.24 10.04 34.59
CA GLU A 107 -4.58 10.56 34.84
C GLU A 107 -5.42 9.62 35.71
N ASN A 108 -5.38 8.31 35.46
CA ASN A 108 -6.06 7.35 36.33
C ASN A 108 -5.58 7.46 37.79
N SER A 109 -4.28 7.66 38.01
CA SER A 109 -3.74 7.89 39.36
C SER A 109 -4.25 9.19 39.98
N ARG A 110 -4.29 10.28 39.21
CA ARG A 110 -4.77 11.59 39.67
C ARG A 110 -6.27 11.56 40.00
N LEU A 111 -7.08 10.90 39.17
CA LEU A 111 -8.52 10.69 39.44
C LEU A 111 -8.74 9.83 40.68
N GLN A 112 -7.98 8.74 40.83
CA GLN A 112 -8.08 7.87 42.00
C GLN A 112 -7.75 8.63 43.30
N GLN A 113 -6.75 9.51 43.27
CA GLN A 113 -6.40 10.36 44.41
C GLN A 113 -7.52 11.37 44.75
N GLN A 114 -8.11 12.00 43.75
CA GLN A 114 -9.26 12.90 43.93
C GLN A 114 -10.46 12.16 44.54
N VAL A 115 -10.80 10.98 44.02
CA VAL A 115 -11.89 10.15 44.56
C VAL A 115 -11.64 9.80 46.02
N THR A 116 -10.40 9.45 46.37
CA THR A 116 -10.02 9.13 47.75
C THR A 116 -10.18 10.36 48.67
N THR A 117 -9.74 11.52 48.21
CA THR A 117 -9.84 12.78 48.95
C THR A 117 -11.31 13.15 49.20
N LEU A 118 -12.14 13.14 48.15
CA LEU A 118 -13.57 13.43 48.25
C LEU A 118 -14.31 12.46 49.19
N LYS A 119 -13.92 11.18 49.22
CA LYS A 119 -14.48 10.21 50.19
C LYS A 119 -14.12 10.56 51.63
N GLY A 120 -12.90 11.05 51.87
CA GLY A 120 -12.47 11.54 53.18
C GLY A 120 -13.27 12.77 53.61
N GLU A 121 -13.39 13.76 52.74
CA GLU A 121 -14.19 14.97 52.98
C GLU A 121 -15.65 14.64 53.26
N LYS A 122 -16.27 13.77 52.45
CA LYS A 122 -17.64 13.28 52.67
C LYS A 122 -17.79 12.69 54.07
N THR A 123 -16.87 11.81 54.47
CA THR A 123 -16.91 11.19 55.80
C THR A 123 -16.80 12.22 56.92
N SER A 124 -15.88 13.19 56.77
CA SER A 124 -15.72 14.28 57.73
C SER A 124 -16.99 15.12 57.87
N LEU A 125 -17.61 15.51 56.75
CA LEU A 125 -18.87 16.25 56.76
C LEU A 125 -20.01 15.45 57.41
N CYS A 126 -20.12 14.16 57.14
CA CYS A 126 -21.10 13.30 57.80
C CYS A 126 -20.92 13.27 59.32
N GLN A 127 -19.68 13.19 59.81
CA GLN A 127 -19.40 13.22 61.25
C GLN A 127 -19.75 14.57 61.87
N GLN A 128 -19.46 15.68 61.17
CA GLN A 128 -19.83 17.02 61.63
C GLN A 128 -21.35 17.18 61.71
N ILE A 129 -22.10 16.70 60.72
CA ILE A 129 -23.57 16.72 60.72
C ILE A 129 -24.12 15.93 61.92
N LEU A 130 -23.63 14.72 62.17
CA LEU A 130 -24.06 13.92 63.33
C LEU A 130 -23.76 14.64 64.66
N GLY A 131 -22.61 15.29 64.78
CA GLY A 131 -22.27 16.08 65.96
C GLY A 131 -23.21 17.28 66.17
N LEU A 132 -23.55 17.98 65.08
CA LEU A 132 -24.50 19.09 65.13
C LEU A 132 -25.93 18.62 65.46
N GLN A 133 -26.37 17.49 64.91
CA GLN A 133 -27.68 16.91 65.22
C GLN A 133 -27.83 16.56 66.70
N ARG A 134 -26.79 15.97 67.33
CA ARG A 134 -26.80 15.69 68.78
C ARG A 134 -26.88 16.97 69.61
N ARG A 135 -26.07 17.97 69.29
CA ARG A 135 -26.11 19.27 69.99
C ARG A 135 -27.48 19.95 69.85
N LEU A 136 -28.11 19.83 68.69
CA LEU A 136 -29.44 20.37 68.45
C LEU A 136 -30.47 19.65 69.32
N GLN A 137 -30.43 18.32 69.38
CA GLN A 137 -31.27 17.52 70.28
C GLN A 137 -31.06 17.90 71.76
N ASP A 138 -29.81 18.03 72.21
CA ASP A 138 -29.51 18.43 73.60
C ASP A 138 -30.13 19.80 73.95
N ILE A 139 -30.12 20.74 72.99
CA ILE A 139 -30.74 22.07 73.15
C ILE A 139 -32.27 21.97 73.13
N GLU A 140 -32.85 21.19 72.22
CA GLU A 140 -34.31 20.96 72.16
C GLU A 140 -34.83 20.34 73.47
N GLU A 141 -34.12 19.37 74.03
CA GLU A 141 -34.44 18.75 75.32
C GLU A 141 -34.32 19.76 76.47
N ALA A 142 -33.28 20.59 76.49
CA ALA A 142 -33.10 21.61 77.53
C ALA A 142 -34.20 22.68 77.51
N ILE A 143 -34.66 23.10 76.33
CA ILE A 143 -35.75 24.09 76.18
C ILE A 143 -37.10 23.47 76.54
N GLY A 144 -37.34 22.20 76.20
CA GLY A 144 -38.60 21.50 76.51
C GLY A 144 -38.80 21.14 78.00
N CYS A 145 -37.79 21.37 78.86
CA CYS A 145 -37.87 21.14 80.30
C CYS A 145 -38.17 22.41 81.14
N GLU A 146 -38.30 23.59 80.51
CA GLU A 146 -38.89 24.80 81.14
C GLU A 146 -40.41 24.86 80.93
#